data_AF-A0A2V7M9A6-F1
#
_entry.id   AF-A0A2V7M9A6-F1
#
_cell.length_a   1.000
_cell.length_b   1.000
_cell.length_c   1.000
_cell.angle_alpha   90.00
_cell.angle_beta   90.00
_cell.angle_gamma   90.00
#
_symmetry.space_group_name_H-M   'P 1'
#
loop_
_entity.id
_entity.type
_entity.pdbx_description
1 polymer ?
#
loop_
_entity_poly.entity_id
_entity_poly.type
_entity_poly.pdbx_seq_one_letter_code
_entity_poly.pdbx_strand_id
1 'polypeptide(L)' 'MKKAKGKPQVRDVDRDTMRPEYDFSQGVRGVTAARYREGTNIIVLDPELMDVFPDSDAVNEALRALAPVLRRRKRVS' A
#
# COMPACT_ATOMS: atom_id res chain seq x y z
N MET A 1 12.46 25.45 -53.61
CA MET A 1 12.15 24.65 -52.40
C MET A 1 10.91 25.22 -51.73
N LYS A 2 9.77 24.52 -51.76
CA LYS A 2 8.53 24.96 -51.11
C LYS A 2 8.42 24.26 -49.75
N LYS A 3 8.57 24.99 -48.63
CA LYS A 3 8.24 24.45 -47.30
C LYS A 3 6.74 24.63 -47.06
N ALA A 4 6.01 23.51 -47.03
CA ALA A 4 4.61 23.47 -46.64
C ALA A 4 4.50 23.81 -45.14
N LYS A 5 3.64 24.77 -44.80
CA LYS A 5 3.32 25.14 -43.42
C LYS A 5 2.50 24.00 -42.80
N GLY A 6 3.09 23.29 -41.84
CA GLY A 6 2.39 22.26 -41.06
C GLY A 6 1.20 22.86 -40.32
N LYS A 7 0.05 22.17 -40.37
CA LYS A 7 -1.17 22.54 -39.63
C LYS A 7 -0.86 22.60 -38.13
N PRO A 8 -1.43 23.57 -37.38
CA PRO A 8 -1.31 23.58 -35.94
C PRO A 8 -1.97 22.32 -35.39
N GLN A 9 -1.18 21.52 -34.66
CA GLN A 9 -1.66 20.35 -33.96
C GLN A 9 -2.55 20.86 -32.82
N VAL A 10 -3.87 20.72 -32.97
CA VAL A 10 -4.82 20.93 -31.89
C VAL A 10 -4.41 19.93 -30.82
N ARG A 11 -3.78 20.41 -29.74
CA ARG A 11 -3.60 19.61 -28.54
C ARG A 11 -5.02 19.36 -28.07
N ASP A 12 -5.48 18.12 -28.20
CA ASP A 12 -6.60 17.63 -27.41
C ASP A 12 -6.13 17.74 -25.96
N VAL A 13 -6.43 18.89 -25.36
CA VAL A 13 -6.34 19.15 -23.94
C VAL A 13 -7.41 18.28 -23.34
N ASP A 14 -7.08 17.00 -23.24
CA ASP A 14 -7.88 15.99 -22.58
C ASP A 14 -8.37 16.62 -21.28
N ARG A 15 -9.68 16.83 -21.27
CA ARG A 15 -10.33 17.81 -20.44
C ARG A 15 -9.94 17.56 -19.01
N ASP A 16 -9.60 18.65 -18.33
CA ASP A 16 -9.43 18.70 -16.89
C ASP A 16 -10.70 18.13 -16.23
N THR A 17 -10.73 16.82 -15.98
CA THR A 17 -11.85 16.13 -15.31
C THR A 17 -11.81 16.38 -13.81
N MET A 18 -10.84 17.16 -13.32
CA MET A 18 -10.78 17.56 -11.93
C MET A 18 -11.94 18.48 -11.61
N ARG A 19 -12.64 18.15 -10.53
CA ARG A 19 -13.77 18.93 -10.06
C ARG A 19 -13.26 20.13 -9.25
N PRO A 20 -13.93 21.30 -9.31
CA PRO A 20 -13.49 22.51 -8.60
C PRO A 20 -13.32 22.34 -7.08
N GLU A 21 -14.02 21.39 -6.47
CA GLU A 21 -13.93 21.07 -5.05
C GLU A 21 -12.64 20.33 -4.63
N TYR A 22 -11.84 19.84 -5.58
CA TYR A 22 -10.61 19.13 -5.29
C TYR A 22 -9.42 20.07 -5.15
N ASP A 23 -8.95 20.25 -3.92
CA ASP A 23 -7.68 20.92 -3.64
C ASP A 23 -6.57 19.88 -3.39
N PHE A 24 -5.73 19.66 -4.41
CA PHE A 24 -4.53 18.84 -4.30
C PHE A 24 -3.25 19.67 -4.07
N SER A 25 -3.34 20.95 -3.69
CA SER A 25 -2.18 21.82 -3.44
C SER A 25 -1.26 21.27 -2.34
N GLN A 26 -1.83 20.51 -1.40
CA GLN A 26 -1.12 19.85 -0.30
C GLN A 26 -0.73 18.40 -0.62
N GLY A 27 -0.94 17.94 -1.85
CA GLY A 27 -0.64 16.56 -2.26
C GLY A 27 0.86 16.27 -2.23
N VAL A 28 1.27 15.32 -1.39
CA VAL A 28 2.65 14.84 -1.31
C VAL A 28 2.79 13.51 -2.05
N ARG A 29 3.73 13.41 -2.98
CA ARG A 29 4.00 12.15 -3.69
C ARG A 29 4.65 11.14 -2.73
N GLY A 30 4.10 9.94 -2.68
CA GLY A 30 4.74 8.81 -2.00
C GLY A 30 4.72 8.87 -0.47
N VAL A 31 3.71 9.48 0.15
CA VAL A 31 3.55 9.54 1.63
C VAL A 31 3.74 8.18 2.29
N THR A 32 3.25 7.12 1.66
CA THR A 32 3.33 5.74 2.17
C THR A 32 4.42 4.91 1.50
N ALA A 33 5.18 5.48 0.56
CA ALA A 33 6.15 4.73 -0.24
C ALA A 33 7.31 4.18 0.61
N ALA A 34 7.70 4.90 1.67
CA ALA A 34 8.68 4.42 2.63
C ALA A 34 8.16 3.19 3.40
N ARG A 35 6.96 3.27 3.96
CA ARG A 35 6.30 2.15 4.68
C ARG A 35 6.07 0.94 3.78
N TYR A 36 5.77 1.16 2.51
CA TYR A 36 5.65 0.07 1.53
C TYR A 36 6.99 -0.60 1.26
N ARG A 37 8.08 0.17 1.11
CA ARG A 37 9.45 -0.36 0.90
C ARG A 37 10.01 -1.11 2.11
N GLU A 38 9.60 -0.74 3.31
CA GLU A 38 9.91 -1.48 4.55
C GLU A 38 9.30 -2.90 4.54
N GLY A 39 8.40 -3.18 3.60
CA GLY A 39 7.68 -4.44 3.48
C GLY A 39 6.43 -4.41 4.35
N THR A 40 5.28 -4.59 3.73
CA THR A 40 4.07 -4.90 4.49
C THR A 40 4.14 -6.40 4.81
N ASN A 41 4.29 -6.76 6.08
CA ASN A 41 4.27 -8.17 6.48
C ASN A 41 2.82 -8.68 6.51
N ILE A 42 2.20 -8.73 5.33
CA ILE A 42 0.84 -9.24 5.14
C ILE A 42 0.94 -10.76 5.17
N ILE A 43 0.39 -11.34 6.23
CA ILE A 43 0.31 -12.78 6.40
C ILE A 43 -1.15 -13.16 6.25
N VAL A 44 -1.46 -13.94 5.22
CA VAL A 44 -2.80 -14.51 5.03
C VAL A 44 -2.92 -15.68 6.00
N LEU A 45 -3.97 -15.65 6.81
CA LEU A 45 -4.30 -16.74 7.73
C LEU A 45 -5.24 -17.72 7.01
N ASP A 46 -5.12 -19.00 7.34
CA ASP A 46 -6.07 -19.99 6.84
C ASP A 46 -7.49 -19.65 7.32
N PRO A 47 -8.53 -19.89 6.49
CA PRO A 47 -9.92 -19.61 6.86
C PRO A 47 -10.34 -20.29 8.16
N GLU A 48 -9.84 -21.50 8.44
CA GLU A 48 -10.15 -22.25 9.67
C GLU A 48 -9.64 -21.54 10.94
N LEU A 49 -8.60 -20.70 10.83
CA LEU A 49 -8.11 -19.91 11.95
C LEU A 49 -8.99 -18.69 12.23
N MET A 50 -9.87 -18.28 11.30
CA MET A 50 -10.79 -17.15 11.49
C MET A 50 -11.94 -17.46 12.43
N ASP A 51 -12.31 -18.74 12.56
CA ASP A 51 -13.28 -19.17 13.57
C ASP A 51 -12.74 -19.01 15.00
N VAL A 52 -11.41 -19.01 15.17
CA VAL A 52 -10.73 -18.90 16.47
C VAL A 52 -10.20 -17.50 16.73
N PHE A 53 -9.71 -16.83 15.69
CA PHE A 53 -9.15 -15.48 15.76
C PHE A 53 -9.89 -14.55 14.80
N PRO A 54 -10.89 -13.80 15.29
CA PRO A 54 -11.74 -12.98 14.45
C PRO A 54 -11.00 -11.77 13.83
N ASP A 55 -9.86 -11.37 14.39
CA ASP A 55 -9.07 -10.23 13.92
C ASP A 55 -7.57 -10.38 14.20
N SER A 56 -6.79 -9.43 13.69
CA SER A 56 -5.33 -9.39 13.86
C SER A 56 -4.88 -9.16 15.30
N ASP A 57 -5.70 -8.51 16.14
CA ASP A 57 -5.33 -8.21 17.51
C ASP A 57 -5.36 -9.48 18.36
N ALA A 58 -6.39 -10.31 18.19
CA ALA A 58 -6.50 -11.62 18.83
C ALA A 58 -5.32 -12.55 18.47
N VAL A 59 -4.93 -12.60 17.19
CA VAL A 59 -3.76 -13.36 16.73
C VAL A 59 -2.47 -12.85 17.37
N ASN A 60 -2.28 -11.53 17.34
CA ASN A 60 -1.05 -10.92 17.84
C ASN A 60 -0.90 -11.12 19.36
N GLU A 61 -1.99 -11.06 20.12
CA GLU A 61 -1.98 -11.34 21.54
C GLU A 61 -1.53 -12.78 21.83
N ALA A 62 -2.13 -13.76 21.15
CA ALA A 62 -1.78 -15.17 21.31
C ALA A 62 -0.31 -15.45 20.94
N LEU A 63 0.17 -14.89 19.82
CA LEU A 63 1.56 -15.03 19.40
C LEU A 63 2.54 -14.36 20.37
N ARG A 64 2.19 -13.21 20.96
CA ARG A 64 3.00 -12.54 21.99
C ARG A 64 3.10 -13.38 23.26
N ALA A 65 2.02 -14.01 23.69
CA ALA A 65 2.02 -14.92 24.83
C ALA A 65 2.90 -16.16 24.57
N LEU A 66 2.90 -16.68 23.34
CA LEU A 66 3.67 -17.85 22.94
C LEU A 66 5.16 -17.56 22.66
N ALA A 67 5.48 -16.34 22.23
CA ALA A 67 6.83 -15.95 21.79
C ALA A 67 7.97 -16.24 22.79
N PRO A 68 7.82 -16.04 24.11
CA PRO A 68 8.87 -16.37 25.08
C PRO A 68 9.25 -17.85 25.09
N VAL A 69 8.26 -18.74 24.95
CA VAL A 69 8.47 -20.20 24.93
C VAL A 69 9.23 -20.60 23.67
N LEU A 70 8.80 -20.11 22.51
CA LEU A 70 9.45 -20.38 21.22
C LEU A 70 10.89 -19.87 21.19
N ARG A 71 11.15 -18.67 21.73
CA ARG A 71 12.50 -18.08 21.80
C ARG A 71 13.44 -18.87 22.70
N ARG A 72 12.94 -19.43 23.80
CA ARG A 72 13.73 -20.33 24.67
C ARG A 72 14.12 -21.60 23.92
N ARG A 73 13.17 -22.23 23.22
CA ARG A 73 13.43 -23.45 22.45
C ARG A 73 14.47 -23.23 21.33
N LYS A 74 14.41 -22.09 20.64
CA LYS A 74 15.38 -21.74 19.58
C LYS A 74 16.82 -21.56 20.07
N ARG A 75 17.03 -21.25 21.35
CA ARG A 75 18.38 -21.10 21.94
C ARG A 75 19.01 -22.41 22.39
N VAL A 76 18.20 -23.45 22.56
CA VAL A 76 18.62 -24.77 23.06
C VAL A 76 18.90 -25.73 21.89
N SER A 77 18.48 -25.36 20.67
CA SER A 77 18.85 -26.00 19.41
C SER A 77 20.04 -25.26 18.78
#